data_AF-A0A956E8P0-F1
#
_entry.id   AF-A0A956E8P0-F1
#
_cell.length_a   1.000
_cell.length_b   1.000
_cell.length_c   1.000
_cell.angle_alpha   90.00
_cell.angle_beta   90.00
_cell.angle_gamma   90.00
#
_symmetry.space_group_name_H-M   'P 1'
#
loop_
_entity.id
_entity.type
_entity.pdbx_description
1 polymer ?
#
loop_
_entity_poly.entity_id
_entity_poly.type
_entity_poly.pdbx_seq_one_letter_code
_entity_poly.pdbx_strand_id
1 'polypeptide(L)'
;MTIRTMLLGHRDDHTKQRITEALDRMDHKARMLVMEQATPDDQKALWDLFEGEEADADFFVPSGTDPLQEVIHHGKNTLPAHNYFQKRFCLADDESGDLWGYNHQSLDWATGPGYYVAHSVDREKDKEAPSEFVINYTKIPPKKPESWPVIIPNEKKLGRFVYAGMKDYMRKVSEHISIGRAYKGKPMSAWFMLCREDPAEE
;
A
#
# COMPACT_ATOMS: atom_id res chain seq x y z
N MET A 1 -1.43 -6.38 -22.06
CA MET A 1 -1.72 -4.97 -21.71
C MET A 1 -0.81 -4.57 -20.57
N THR A 2 -0.23 -3.37 -20.53
CA THR A 2 0.68 -2.91 -19.45
C THR A 2 0.25 -1.54 -18.96
N ILE A 3 0.66 -1.13 -17.75
CA ILE A 3 0.41 0.24 -17.25
C ILE A 3 0.91 1.28 -18.25
N ARG A 4 2.12 1.08 -18.80
CA ARG A 4 2.68 1.98 -19.80
C ARG A 4 1.78 2.18 -21.02
N THR A 5 1.18 1.10 -21.53
CA THR A 5 0.23 1.18 -22.64
C THR A 5 -1.04 1.94 -22.24
N MET A 6 -1.54 1.74 -21.02
CA MET A 6 -2.74 2.43 -20.53
C MET A 6 -2.51 3.94 -20.31
N LEU A 7 -1.27 4.33 -19.98
CA LEU A 7 -0.83 5.72 -19.80
C LEU A 7 -0.57 6.47 -21.11
N LEU A 8 -0.75 5.84 -22.28
CA LEU A 8 -0.58 6.52 -23.57
C LEU A 8 -1.71 7.53 -23.82
N GLY A 9 -1.34 8.70 -24.33
CA GLY A 9 -2.26 9.81 -24.61
C GLY A 9 -2.23 10.91 -23.54
N HIS A 10 -3.29 11.72 -23.50
CA HIS A 10 -3.46 12.75 -22.48
C HIS A 10 -3.72 12.11 -21.11
N ARG A 11 -3.15 12.71 -20.05
CA ARG A 11 -3.28 12.24 -18.67
C ARG A 11 -4.34 13.06 -17.97
N ASP A 12 -5.58 12.66 -18.19
CA ASP A 12 -6.80 13.30 -17.72
C ASP A 12 -7.74 12.25 -17.08
N ASP A 13 -8.92 12.69 -16.66
CA ASP A 13 -9.91 11.84 -16.00
C ASP A 13 -10.41 10.69 -16.89
N HIS A 14 -10.47 10.89 -18.20
CA HIS A 14 -10.82 9.82 -19.13
C HIS A 14 -9.73 8.72 -19.13
N THR A 15 -8.46 9.10 -19.06
CA THR A 15 -7.37 8.14 -18.90
C THR A 15 -7.40 7.45 -17.53
N LYS A 16 -7.76 8.15 -16.44
CA LYS A 16 -8.00 7.51 -15.12
C LYS A 16 -9.05 6.42 -15.25
N GLN A 17 -10.24 6.78 -15.74
CA GLN A 17 -11.37 5.86 -15.89
C GLN A 17 -11.00 4.63 -16.73
N ARG A 18 -10.31 4.83 -17.85
CA ARG A 18 -9.86 3.72 -18.71
C ARG A 18 -8.87 2.78 -18.01
N ILE A 19 -7.95 3.32 -17.19
CA ILE A 19 -7.02 2.50 -16.40
C ILE A 19 -7.79 1.68 -15.36
N THR A 20 -8.66 2.34 -14.60
CA THR A 20 -9.51 1.72 -13.57
C THR A 20 -10.32 0.57 -14.15
N GLU A 21 -11.14 0.86 -15.19
CA GLU A 21 -11.99 -0.16 -15.82
C GLU A 21 -11.20 -1.31 -16.43
N ALA A 22 -10.00 -1.05 -16.97
CA ALA A 22 -9.17 -2.10 -17.53
C ALA A 22 -8.61 -3.04 -16.43
N LEU A 23 -8.23 -2.49 -15.28
CA LEU A 23 -7.71 -3.26 -14.15
C LEU A 23 -8.83 -4.04 -13.44
N ASP A 24 -10.02 -3.47 -13.31
CA ASP A 24 -11.18 -4.12 -12.69
C ASP A 24 -11.70 -5.32 -13.50
N ARG A 25 -11.52 -5.29 -14.82
CA ARG A 25 -11.87 -6.43 -15.71
C ARG A 25 -10.85 -7.57 -15.70
N MET A 26 -9.68 -7.36 -15.12
CA MET A 26 -8.63 -8.38 -15.05
C MET A 26 -8.90 -9.33 -13.89
N ASP A 27 -8.47 -10.59 -14.01
CA ASP A 27 -8.34 -11.45 -12.84
C ASP A 27 -7.08 -11.08 -12.03
N HIS A 28 -6.92 -11.67 -10.86
CA HIS A 28 -5.78 -11.41 -9.98
C HIS A 28 -4.43 -11.67 -10.68
N LYS A 29 -4.31 -12.75 -11.46
CA LYS A 29 -3.07 -13.12 -12.15
C LYS A 29 -2.70 -12.08 -13.21
N ALA A 30 -3.68 -11.59 -13.97
CA ALA A 30 -3.47 -10.56 -14.96
C ALA A 30 -3.08 -9.21 -14.32
N ARG A 31 -3.70 -8.84 -13.18
CA ARG A 31 -3.29 -7.66 -12.41
C ARG A 31 -1.85 -7.75 -11.92
N MET A 32 -1.45 -8.92 -11.42
CA MET A 32 -0.07 -9.18 -11.01
C MET A 32 0.92 -9.02 -12.16
N LEU A 33 0.63 -9.61 -13.33
CA LEU A 33 1.48 -9.45 -14.53
C LEU A 33 1.60 -8.00 -15.00
N VAL A 34 0.52 -7.21 -14.89
CA VAL A 34 0.53 -5.78 -15.20
C VAL A 34 1.43 -5.02 -14.22
N MET A 35 1.29 -5.30 -12.93
CA MET A 35 2.10 -4.68 -11.88
C MET A 35 3.58 -5.04 -12.06
N GLU A 36 3.91 -6.32 -12.31
CA GLU A 36 5.28 -6.81 -12.55
C GLU A 36 6.00 -6.07 -13.70
N GLN A 37 5.26 -5.57 -14.69
CA GLN A 37 5.82 -4.83 -15.83
C GLN A 37 5.89 -3.31 -15.61
N ALA A 38 5.31 -2.79 -14.52
CA ALA A 38 5.31 -1.36 -14.23
C ALA A 38 6.73 -0.85 -13.93
N THR A 39 7.17 0.15 -14.69
CA THR A 39 8.46 0.82 -14.49
C THR A 39 8.38 1.92 -13.44
N PRO A 40 9.52 2.44 -12.94
CA PRO A 40 9.51 3.59 -12.03
C PRO A 40 8.79 4.83 -12.58
N ASP A 41 8.92 5.10 -13.87
CA ASP A 41 8.24 6.23 -14.53
C ASP A 41 6.73 5.99 -14.61
N ASP A 42 6.30 4.74 -14.82
CA ASP A 42 4.88 4.38 -14.84
C ASP A 42 4.24 4.57 -13.45
N GLN A 43 4.93 4.15 -12.38
CA GLN A 43 4.43 4.30 -11.01
C GLN A 43 4.36 5.76 -10.58
N LYS A 44 5.37 6.57 -10.94
CA LYS A 44 5.33 8.02 -10.72
C LYS A 44 4.17 8.66 -11.50
N ALA A 45 3.99 8.29 -12.77
CA ALA A 45 2.90 8.81 -13.59
C ALA A 45 1.52 8.42 -13.04
N LEU A 46 1.35 7.20 -12.54
CA LEU A 46 0.13 6.77 -11.87
C LEU A 46 -0.12 7.59 -10.60
N TRP A 47 0.91 7.81 -9.77
CA TRP A 47 0.78 8.62 -8.57
C TRP A 47 0.26 10.01 -8.92
N ASP A 48 0.89 10.70 -9.87
CA ASP A 48 0.48 12.05 -10.27
C ASP A 48 -0.93 12.06 -10.90
N LEU A 49 -1.25 11.07 -11.73
CA LEU A 49 -2.54 10.96 -12.41
C LEU A 49 -3.70 10.70 -11.43
N PHE A 50 -3.51 9.83 -10.43
CA PHE A 50 -4.55 9.48 -9.46
C PHE A 50 -4.60 10.44 -8.26
N GLU A 51 -4.11 11.67 -8.43
CA GLU A 51 -4.33 12.73 -7.44
C GLU A 51 -5.83 12.96 -7.21
N GLY A 52 -6.20 13.06 -5.92
CA GLY A 52 -7.58 13.17 -5.46
C GLY A 52 -8.33 11.84 -5.28
N GLU A 53 -7.76 10.71 -5.74
CA GLU A 53 -8.43 9.41 -5.65
C GLU A 53 -8.20 8.77 -4.27
N GLU A 54 -9.28 8.56 -3.55
CA GLU A 54 -9.25 8.17 -2.13
C GLU A 54 -9.25 6.65 -1.98
N ALA A 55 -8.39 6.16 -1.09
CA ALA A 55 -8.49 4.82 -0.54
C ALA A 55 -8.93 4.95 0.92
N ASP A 56 -9.68 3.98 1.42
CA ASP A 56 -10.12 3.89 2.80
C ASP A 56 -9.73 2.54 3.41
N ALA A 57 -10.14 2.29 4.66
CA ALA A 57 -9.85 1.03 5.32
C ALA A 57 -10.46 -0.18 4.56
N ASP A 58 -11.69 -0.04 4.07
CA ASP A 58 -12.42 -1.06 3.32
C ASP A 58 -11.72 -1.43 2.00
N PHE A 59 -11.04 -0.47 1.37
CA PHE A 59 -10.19 -0.75 0.21
C PHE A 59 -9.03 -1.71 0.55
N PHE A 60 -8.41 -1.60 1.73
CA PHE A 60 -7.29 -2.47 2.09
C PHE A 60 -7.72 -3.78 2.73
N VAL A 61 -8.78 -3.75 3.53
CA VAL A 61 -9.37 -4.91 4.20
C VAL A 61 -10.88 -4.87 3.94
N PRO A 62 -11.42 -5.68 3.02
CA PRO A 62 -12.83 -5.63 2.63
C PRO A 62 -13.76 -5.74 3.83
N SER A 63 -14.85 -4.97 3.82
CA SER A 63 -15.89 -5.07 4.84
C SER A 63 -16.41 -6.50 4.96
N GLY A 64 -16.57 -6.99 6.19
CA GLY A 64 -16.94 -8.38 6.47
C GLY A 64 -15.74 -9.31 6.72
N THR A 65 -14.51 -8.83 6.52
CA THR A 65 -13.31 -9.51 7.03
C THR A 65 -13.26 -9.41 8.55
N ASP A 66 -13.03 -10.53 9.24
CA ASP A 66 -12.97 -10.55 10.71
C ASP A 66 -11.75 -9.75 11.22
N PRO A 67 -11.83 -9.13 12.42
CA PRO A 67 -10.66 -8.57 13.08
C PRO A 67 -9.53 -9.60 13.19
N LEU A 68 -8.29 -9.17 12.99
CA LEU A 68 -7.10 -10.04 12.95
C LEU A 68 -7.09 -11.12 11.86
N GLN A 69 -8.01 -11.09 10.88
CA GLN A 69 -7.89 -11.88 9.67
C GLN A 69 -6.94 -11.20 8.67
N GLU A 70 -6.00 -11.97 8.13
CA GLU A 70 -4.97 -11.45 7.22
C GLU A 70 -5.55 -11.21 5.81
N VAL A 71 -5.25 -10.03 5.27
CA VAL A 71 -5.43 -9.68 3.85
C VAL A 71 -4.07 -9.36 3.25
N ILE A 72 -3.72 -10.08 2.17
CA ILE A 72 -2.42 -9.94 1.52
C ILE A 72 -2.51 -8.92 0.40
N HIS A 73 -1.56 -8.00 0.36
CA HIS A 73 -1.32 -7.10 -0.75
C HIS A 73 0.06 -7.37 -1.33
N HIS A 74 0.09 -7.81 -2.58
CA HIS A 74 1.34 -8.00 -3.31
C HIS A 74 1.84 -6.65 -3.81
N GLY A 75 3.12 -6.36 -3.56
CA GLY A 75 3.71 -5.06 -3.81
C GLY A 75 4.83 -5.09 -4.83
N LYS A 76 4.91 -4.02 -5.64
CA LYS A 76 6.07 -3.71 -6.47
C LYS A 76 6.50 -2.26 -6.26
N ASN A 77 7.77 -2.03 -5.89
CA ASN A 77 8.31 -0.69 -5.68
C ASN A 77 9.32 -0.27 -6.76
N THR A 78 9.72 1.00 -6.74
CA THR A 78 10.69 1.58 -7.68
C THR A 78 12.16 1.44 -7.25
N LEU A 79 12.45 0.70 -6.17
CA LEU A 79 13.82 0.52 -5.70
C LEU A 79 14.61 -0.42 -6.63
N PRO A 80 15.94 -0.25 -6.76
CA PRO A 80 16.75 -1.02 -7.70
C PRO A 80 16.96 -2.49 -7.29
N ALA A 81 16.71 -2.84 -6.03
CA ALA A 81 16.81 -4.21 -5.50
C ALA A 81 15.68 -4.47 -4.49
N HIS A 82 15.28 -5.73 -4.33
CA HIS A 82 14.15 -6.13 -3.45
C HIS A 82 12.87 -5.35 -3.76
N ASN A 83 12.55 -5.26 -5.05
CA ASN A 83 11.45 -4.47 -5.55
C ASN A 83 10.10 -5.18 -5.51
N TYR A 84 10.06 -6.43 -5.05
CA TYR A 84 8.85 -7.18 -4.75
C TYR A 84 8.77 -7.43 -3.25
N PHE A 85 7.58 -7.21 -2.71
CA PHE A 85 7.30 -7.37 -1.29
C PHE A 85 5.81 -7.68 -1.11
N GLN A 86 5.42 -8.04 0.10
CA GLN A 86 4.02 -8.06 0.49
C GLN A 86 3.79 -7.07 1.62
N LYS A 87 2.62 -6.45 1.61
CA LYS A 87 2.05 -5.81 2.79
C LYS A 87 0.92 -6.69 3.26
N ARG A 88 0.90 -7.01 4.54
CA ARG A 88 -0.17 -7.82 5.12
C ARG A 88 -0.93 -6.95 6.08
N PHE A 89 -2.23 -6.86 5.88
CA PHE A 89 -3.13 -6.04 6.66
C PHE A 89 -4.08 -6.94 7.45
N CYS A 90 -4.61 -6.42 8.55
CA CYS A 90 -5.81 -6.93 9.18
C CYS A 90 -6.59 -5.74 9.75
N LEU A 91 -7.90 -5.92 9.92
CA LEU A 91 -8.70 -4.98 10.69
C LEU A 91 -8.22 -5.02 12.16
N ALA A 92 -8.10 -3.85 12.79
CA ALA A 92 -7.78 -3.76 14.21
C ALA A 92 -8.87 -4.43 15.07
N ASP A 93 -8.44 -5.11 16.13
CA ASP A 93 -9.33 -5.67 17.16
C ASP A 93 -9.56 -4.63 18.27
N ASP A 94 -10.04 -3.46 17.86
CA ASP A 94 -10.48 -2.35 18.70
C ASP A 94 -11.53 -1.48 17.97
N GLU A 95 -12.00 -0.41 18.61
CA GLU A 95 -13.05 0.48 18.08
C GLU A 95 -12.52 1.58 17.15
N SER A 96 -11.22 1.58 16.78
CA SER A 96 -10.62 2.67 16.01
C SER A 96 -11.03 2.67 14.53
N GLY A 97 -11.29 1.49 13.96
CA GLY A 97 -11.39 1.31 12.52
C GLY A 97 -10.05 1.41 11.78
N ASP A 98 -8.93 1.48 12.51
CA ASP A 98 -7.59 1.44 11.94
C ASP A 98 -7.29 0.03 11.41
N LEU A 99 -6.29 -0.04 10.54
CA LEU A 99 -5.71 -1.30 10.09
C LEU A 99 -4.35 -1.51 10.73
N TRP A 100 -4.03 -2.75 11.07
CA TRP A 100 -2.70 -3.15 11.49
C TRP A 100 -2.02 -3.92 10.38
N GLY A 101 -0.69 -3.82 10.29
CA GLY A 101 0.02 -4.57 9.28
C GLY A 101 1.52 -4.63 9.47
N TYR A 102 2.16 -5.41 8.60
CA TYR A 102 3.60 -5.52 8.51
C TYR A 102 4.03 -5.75 7.06
N ASN A 103 5.31 -5.46 6.77
CA ASN A 103 5.91 -5.79 5.48
C ASN A 103 6.48 -7.21 5.54
N HIS A 104 6.08 -8.05 4.60
CA HIS A 104 6.62 -9.39 4.45
C HIS A 104 7.59 -9.43 3.26
N GLN A 105 8.86 -9.72 3.52
CA GLN A 105 9.90 -9.87 2.51
C GLN A 105 11.00 -10.86 2.94
N SER A 106 11.76 -11.36 1.97
CA SER A 106 12.82 -12.36 2.19
C SER A 106 13.97 -11.88 3.10
N LEU A 107 14.10 -10.56 3.32
CA LEU A 107 15.12 -9.95 4.17
C LEU A 107 14.60 -9.44 5.53
N ASP A 108 13.37 -9.83 5.93
CA ASP A 108 12.76 -9.41 7.21
C ASP A 108 13.65 -9.71 8.42
N TRP A 109 14.48 -10.75 8.35
CA TRP A 109 15.43 -11.11 9.40
C TRP A 109 16.48 -10.01 9.68
N ALA A 110 16.81 -9.20 8.67
CA ALA A 110 17.83 -8.14 8.75
C ALA A 110 17.23 -6.77 9.09
N THR A 111 16.10 -6.40 8.47
CA THR A 111 15.45 -5.09 8.65
C THR A 111 14.39 -5.08 9.75
N GLY A 112 13.94 -6.25 10.20
CA GLY A 112 12.71 -6.41 10.95
C GLY A 112 11.48 -6.43 10.03
N PRO A 113 10.32 -6.88 10.54
CA PRO A 113 9.07 -7.01 9.77
C PRO A 113 8.40 -5.68 9.41
N GLY A 114 8.88 -4.54 9.96
CA GLY A 114 8.36 -3.22 9.61
C GLY A 114 6.86 -3.07 9.87
N TYR A 115 6.44 -3.28 11.12
CA TYR A 115 5.04 -3.13 11.55
C TYR A 115 4.55 -1.68 11.37
N TYR A 116 3.26 -1.52 11.11
CA TYR A 116 2.63 -0.22 10.91
C TYR A 116 1.17 -0.23 11.38
N VAL A 117 0.63 0.97 11.58
CA VAL A 117 -0.81 1.22 11.66
C VAL A 117 -1.21 2.03 10.43
N ALA A 118 -2.22 1.59 9.69
CA ALA A 118 -2.75 2.31 8.54
C ALA A 118 -4.13 2.89 8.87
N HIS A 119 -4.34 4.16 8.54
CA HIS A 119 -5.52 4.89 8.99
C HIS A 119 -5.81 6.09 8.08
N SER A 120 -7.04 6.59 8.16
CA SER A 120 -7.40 7.87 7.52
C SER A 120 -6.61 9.02 8.15
N VAL A 121 -6.20 9.96 7.31
CA VAL A 121 -5.46 11.13 7.73
C VAL A 121 -6.41 12.11 8.40
N ASP A 122 -6.07 12.48 9.63
CA ASP A 122 -6.69 13.62 10.31
C ASP A 122 -6.24 14.92 9.62
N ARG A 123 -7.09 15.45 8.73
CA ARG A 123 -6.82 16.66 7.94
C ARG A 123 -6.67 17.92 8.80
N GLU A 124 -7.19 17.94 10.03
CA GLU A 124 -6.99 19.07 10.93
C GLU A 124 -5.54 19.11 11.44
N LYS A 125 -4.96 17.93 11.67
CA LYS A 125 -3.59 17.75 12.18
C LYS A 125 -2.52 17.68 11.09
N ASP A 126 -2.83 17.12 9.92
CA ASP A 126 -1.89 16.90 8.81
C ASP A 126 -2.44 17.50 7.50
N LYS A 127 -2.55 18.83 7.49
CA LYS A 127 -3.12 19.62 6.37
C LYS A 127 -2.37 19.45 5.04
N GLU A 128 -1.08 19.14 5.12
CA GLU A 128 -0.18 19.00 3.97
C GLU A 128 -0.07 17.54 3.48
N ALA A 129 -0.87 16.63 4.05
CA ALA A 129 -0.89 15.25 3.61
C ALA A 129 -1.33 15.15 2.13
N PRO A 130 -0.57 14.42 1.28
CA PRO A 130 -0.84 14.33 -0.15
C PRO A 130 -2.01 13.39 -0.51
N SER A 131 -2.55 12.65 0.46
CA SER A 131 -3.75 11.81 0.30
C SER A 131 -4.44 11.56 1.65
N GLU A 132 -5.65 10.99 1.58
CA GLU A 132 -6.57 10.75 2.70
C GLU A 132 -6.18 9.56 3.57
N PHE A 133 -5.32 8.65 3.10
CA PHE A 133 -5.01 7.40 3.81
C PHE A 133 -3.52 7.16 3.87
N VAL A 134 -3.04 6.77 5.06
CA VAL A 134 -1.61 6.65 5.34
C VAL A 134 -1.29 5.34 6.02
N ILE A 135 -0.23 4.69 5.56
CA ILE A 135 0.46 3.62 6.27
C ILE A 135 1.55 4.27 7.12
N ASN A 136 1.34 4.26 8.43
CA ASN A 136 2.16 5.00 9.38
C ASN A 136 3.09 4.07 10.19
N TYR A 137 4.37 4.08 9.84
CA TYR A 137 5.40 3.27 10.51
C TYR A 137 5.90 3.87 11.83
N THR A 138 5.48 5.08 12.18
CA THR A 138 5.77 5.67 13.49
C THR A 138 4.85 5.12 14.57
N LYS A 139 3.81 4.36 14.19
CA LYS A 139 2.88 3.67 15.07
C LYS A 139 3.13 2.16 14.96
N ILE A 140 3.05 1.47 16.09
CA ILE A 140 3.19 0.02 16.19
C ILE A 140 1.88 -0.53 16.74
N PRO A 141 1.26 -1.55 16.10
CA PRO A 141 0.04 -2.12 16.60
C PRO A 141 0.30 -2.84 17.95
N PRO A 142 -0.68 -2.82 18.88
CA PRO A 142 -0.54 -3.46 20.19
C PRO A 142 -0.67 -4.99 20.12
N LYS A 143 -1.33 -5.51 19.09
CA LYS A 143 -1.56 -6.93 18.83
C LYS A 143 -1.26 -7.25 17.36
N LYS A 144 -1.34 -8.53 17.02
CA LYS A 144 -1.21 -9.06 15.66
C LYS A 144 -1.99 -10.38 15.55
N PRO A 145 -2.35 -10.81 14.33
CA PRO A 145 -2.66 -12.20 14.07
C PRO A 145 -1.57 -13.14 14.60
N GLU A 146 -1.96 -14.33 15.07
CA GLU A 146 -1.02 -15.27 15.70
C GLU A 146 0.09 -15.71 14.73
N SER A 147 -0.27 -15.91 13.46
CA SER A 147 0.62 -16.35 12.38
C SER A 147 1.72 -15.36 12.01
N TRP A 148 1.56 -14.07 12.33
CA TRP A 148 2.51 -13.03 11.95
C TRP A 148 3.80 -13.08 12.78
N PRO A 149 4.93 -12.53 12.29
CA PRO A 149 6.17 -12.46 13.06
C PRO A 149 6.01 -11.71 14.38
N VAL A 150 6.87 -11.94 15.38
CA VAL A 150 6.85 -11.17 16.63
C VAL A 150 6.98 -9.67 16.35
N ILE A 151 6.18 -8.85 17.03
CA ILE A 151 6.26 -7.39 16.93
C ILE A 151 7.61 -6.92 17.47
N ILE A 152 8.38 -6.26 16.62
CA ILE A 152 9.64 -5.61 16.97
C ILE A 152 9.46 -4.12 16.69
N PRO A 153 9.63 -3.23 17.69
CA PRO A 153 9.53 -1.79 17.46
C PRO A 153 10.50 -1.32 16.37
N ASN A 154 10.01 -0.50 15.44
CA ASN A 154 10.75 0.00 14.28
C ASN A 154 11.99 0.85 14.64
N GLU A 155 12.10 1.32 15.88
CA GLU A 155 13.26 2.07 16.38
C GLU A 155 14.43 1.18 16.86
N LYS A 156 14.22 -0.14 16.91
CA LYS A 156 15.26 -1.11 17.26
C LYS A 156 15.94 -1.67 15.99
N LYS A 157 17.22 -2.03 16.10
CA LYS A 157 18.04 -2.64 15.02
C LYS A 157 18.18 -1.72 13.77
N LEU A 158 18.52 -2.31 12.62
CA LEU A 158 18.63 -1.64 11.31
C LEU A 158 17.28 -1.05 10.84
N GLY A 159 16.15 -1.52 11.37
CA GLY A 159 14.81 -1.03 11.07
C GLY A 159 14.64 0.47 11.33
N ARG A 160 15.41 1.06 12.27
CA ARG A 160 15.40 2.50 12.53
C ARG A 160 15.76 3.32 11.29
N PHE A 161 16.70 2.85 10.48
CA PHE A 161 17.13 3.59 9.29
C PHE A 161 16.09 3.50 8.17
N VAL A 162 15.35 2.39 8.11
CA VAL A 162 14.33 2.11 7.09
C VAL A 162 13.01 2.77 7.48
N TYR A 163 12.41 2.40 8.61
CA TYR A 163 11.01 2.70 8.92
C TYR A 163 10.81 3.92 9.85
N ALA A 164 11.82 4.33 10.63
CA ALA A 164 11.62 5.43 11.56
C ALA A 164 11.30 6.74 10.80
N GLY A 165 10.17 7.35 11.16
CA GLY A 165 9.66 8.57 10.51
C GLY A 165 9.07 8.37 9.11
N MET A 166 8.89 7.13 8.67
CA MET A 166 8.31 6.81 7.36
C MET A 166 6.78 6.84 7.43
N LYS A 167 6.17 7.44 6.41
CA LYS A 167 4.75 7.38 6.12
C LYS A 167 4.59 7.06 4.64
N ASP A 168 3.77 6.08 4.30
CA ASP A 168 3.37 5.86 2.91
C ASP A 168 1.95 6.39 2.72
N TYR A 169 1.80 7.40 1.87
CA TYR A 169 0.47 7.93 1.53
C TYR A 169 -0.06 7.17 0.33
N MET A 170 -1.33 6.81 0.38
CA MET A 170 -1.97 5.88 -0.54
C MET A 170 -3.04 6.57 -1.39
N ARG A 171 -3.18 6.15 -2.65
CA ARG A 171 -4.24 6.54 -3.58
C ARG A 171 -4.84 5.28 -4.20
N LYS A 172 -6.16 5.26 -4.39
CA LYS A 172 -6.84 4.17 -5.09
C LYS A 172 -6.61 4.30 -6.60
N VAL A 173 -6.41 3.19 -7.29
CA VAL A 173 -6.27 3.15 -8.77
C VAL A 173 -7.41 2.36 -9.42
N SER A 174 -7.80 1.25 -8.79
CA SER A 174 -8.89 0.38 -9.21
C SER A 174 -9.47 -0.30 -7.97
N GLU A 175 -10.36 -1.28 -8.10
CA GLU A 175 -10.91 -2.01 -6.97
C GLU A 175 -9.84 -2.77 -6.15
N HIS A 176 -8.81 -3.32 -6.82
CA HIS A 176 -7.77 -4.11 -6.17
C HIS A 176 -6.38 -3.47 -6.19
N ILE A 177 -6.18 -2.42 -6.99
CA ILE A 177 -4.87 -1.75 -7.15
C ILE A 177 -4.86 -0.40 -6.45
N SER A 178 -3.82 -0.16 -5.66
CA SER A 178 -3.45 1.16 -5.15
C SER A 178 -2.04 1.57 -5.57
N ILE A 179 -1.78 2.87 -5.53
CA ILE A 179 -0.45 3.47 -5.69
C ILE A 179 -0.09 4.22 -4.42
N GLY A 180 1.09 3.95 -3.90
CA GLY A 180 1.66 4.59 -2.73
C GLY A 180 2.93 5.36 -3.04
N ARG A 181 3.20 6.38 -2.23
CA ARG A 181 4.48 7.10 -2.24
C ARG A 181 5.01 7.25 -0.82
N ALA A 182 6.31 6.98 -0.64
CA ALA A 182 6.96 7.08 0.65
C ALA A 182 7.36 8.51 0.99
N TYR A 183 7.20 8.88 2.27
CA TYR A 183 7.54 10.17 2.84
C TYR A 183 8.35 9.97 4.12
N LYS A 184 9.39 10.81 4.29
CA LYS A 184 10.19 10.88 5.52
C LYS A 184 10.55 12.33 5.79
N GLY A 185 9.62 13.06 6.41
CA GLY A 185 9.62 14.52 6.54
C GLY A 185 9.40 15.27 5.20
N LYS A 186 9.77 14.67 4.07
CA LYS A 186 9.53 15.15 2.71
C LYS A 186 9.22 13.97 1.76
N PRO A 187 8.59 14.21 0.60
CA PRO A 187 8.37 13.17 -0.39
C PRO A 187 9.70 12.53 -0.84
N MET A 188 9.70 11.20 -0.95
CA MET A 188 10.81 10.44 -1.51
C MET A 188 10.58 10.18 -3.01
N SER A 189 11.66 9.82 -3.72
CA SER A 189 11.58 9.28 -5.09
C SER A 189 11.38 7.76 -5.03
N ALA A 190 10.39 7.34 -4.25
CA ALA A 190 10.05 5.95 -4.01
C ALA A 190 8.54 5.80 -4.08
N TRP A 191 8.07 5.14 -5.14
CA TRP A 191 6.67 4.78 -5.35
C TRP A 191 6.54 3.26 -5.26
N PHE A 192 5.32 2.81 -5.02
CA PHE A 192 5.01 1.40 -5.07
C PHE A 192 3.54 1.18 -5.40
N MET A 193 3.26 0.10 -6.12
CA MET A 193 1.91 -0.39 -6.33
C MET A 193 1.62 -1.52 -5.35
N LEU A 194 0.35 -1.65 -4.96
CA LEU A 194 -0.16 -2.82 -4.24
C LEU A 194 -1.32 -3.42 -5.02
N CYS A 195 -1.37 -4.75 -5.07
CA CYS A 195 -2.50 -5.54 -5.55
C CYS A 195 -3.06 -6.39 -4.42
N ARG A 196 -4.30 -6.09 -4.00
CA ARG A 196 -5.03 -6.87 -3.01
C ARG A 196 -5.33 -8.27 -3.55
N GLU A 197 -5.04 -9.27 -2.74
CA GLU A 197 -5.57 -10.62 -2.86
C GLU A 197 -6.82 -10.67 -1.99
N ASP A 198 -7.98 -10.69 -2.63
CA ASP A 198 -9.24 -10.80 -1.90
C ASP A 198 -9.27 -12.15 -1.17
N PRO A 199 -9.75 -12.19 0.08
CA PRO A 199 -10.05 -13.45 0.74
C PRO A 199 -10.94 -14.28 -0.18
N ALA A 200 -10.65 -15.58 -0.33
CA ALA A 200 -11.53 -16.45 -1.09
C ALA A 200 -12.95 -16.36 -0.49
N GLU A 201 -13.96 -16.13 -1.34
CA GLU A 201 -15.35 -16.30 -0.94
C GLU A 201 -15.50 -17.76 -0.49
N GLU A 202 -15.85 -18.00 0.78
CA GLU A 202 -16.25 -19.33 1.27
C GLU A 202 -17.62 -19.75 0.73
#